data_AF-A0A535NSP5-F1
#
_entry.id   AF-A0A535NSP5-F1
#
_cell.length_a   1.000
_cell.length_b   1.000
_cell.length_c   1.000
_cell.angle_alpha   90.00
_cell.angle_beta   90.00
_cell.angle_gamma   90.00
#
_symmetry.space_group_name_H-M   'P 1'
#
loop_
_entity.id
_entity.type
_entity.pdbx_description
1 polymer ?
#
loop_
_entity_poly.entity_id
_entity_poly.type
_entity_poly.pdbx_seq_one_letter_code
_entity_poly.pdbx_strand_id
1 'polypeptide(L)'
;MLAAQNTLCAICRCPSNSTYKGRMRQLGVDHDHLTGQIRGLLCNGCTAGLGYFRNNPDFLLAAAQYLALSARSNPASTQGPARPGPSSQSPQVHISDNLRRPE
;
A
#
# COMPACT_ATOMS: atom_id res chain seq x y z
N MET A 1 9.40 10.19 10.24
CA MET A 1 9.22 8.79 9.81
C MET A 1 7.77 8.29 9.87
N LEU A 2 6.81 9.08 9.42
CA LEU A 2 5.43 8.65 9.10
C LEU A 2 4.81 9.69 8.16
N ALA A 3 5.10 10.97 8.47
CA ALA A 3 4.69 12.15 7.72
C ALA A 3 5.27 12.24 6.30
N ALA A 4 6.50 11.79 6.04
CA ALA A 4 7.13 11.96 4.71
C ALA A 4 6.52 11.07 3.61
N GLN A 5 5.84 9.98 3.98
CA GLN A 5 5.23 9.04 3.03
C GLN A 5 3.72 9.25 2.88
N ASN A 6 3.13 10.28 3.53
CA ASN A 6 1.69 10.57 3.49
C ASN A 6 0.79 9.34 3.72
N THR A 7 1.17 8.45 4.64
CA THR A 7 0.48 7.17 4.91
C THR A 7 0.29 6.25 3.69
N LEU A 8 1.20 6.35 2.71
CA LEU A 8 1.25 5.52 1.51
C LEU A 8 2.40 4.50 1.57
N CYS A 9 2.19 3.35 0.94
CA CYS A 9 3.25 2.38 0.66
C CYS A 9 4.34 3.00 -0.25
N ALA A 10 5.63 2.84 0.09
CA ALA A 10 6.74 3.37 -0.71
C ALA A 10 6.78 2.82 -2.14
N ILE A 11 6.41 1.55 -2.31
CA ILE A 11 6.48 0.82 -3.59
C ILE A 11 5.24 1.07 -4.44
N CYS A 12 4.06 0.68 -3.97
CA CYS A 12 2.83 0.74 -4.78
C CYS A 12 2.02 2.04 -4.60
N ARG A 13 2.46 2.95 -3.71
CA ARG A 13 1.82 4.25 -3.42
C ARG A 13 0.35 4.18 -3.00
N CYS A 14 -0.14 2.99 -2.61
CA CYS A 14 -1.49 2.83 -2.11
C CYS A 14 -1.59 3.19 -0.62
N PRO A 15 -2.69 3.82 -0.18
CA PRO A 15 -2.90 4.18 1.21
C PRO A 15 -3.28 2.97 2.08
N SER A 16 -3.06 3.10 3.40
CA SER A 16 -3.41 2.07 4.39
C SER A 16 -4.92 1.80 4.54
N ASN A 17 -5.77 2.73 4.10
CA ASN A 17 -7.22 2.57 4.14
C ASN A 17 -7.79 1.88 2.88
N SER A 18 -6.93 1.49 1.93
CA SER A 18 -7.39 0.78 0.73
C SER A 18 -7.70 -0.68 1.04
N THR A 19 -8.74 -1.23 0.41
CA THR A 19 -9.07 -2.66 0.50
C THR A 19 -8.46 -3.44 -0.67
N TYR A 20 -7.91 -4.62 -0.39
CA TYR A 20 -7.45 -5.57 -1.41
C TYR A 20 -7.98 -6.95 -1.09
N LYS A 21 -8.70 -7.55 -2.04
CA LYS A 21 -9.40 -8.84 -1.87
C LYS A 21 -10.28 -8.87 -0.60
N GLY A 22 -11.00 -7.77 -0.32
CA GLY A 22 -11.90 -7.66 0.84
C GLY A 22 -11.23 -7.42 2.20
N ARG A 23 -9.90 -7.29 2.25
CA ARG A 23 -9.16 -6.98 3.50
C ARG A 23 -8.56 -5.59 3.44
N MET A 24 -8.57 -4.87 4.57
CA MET A 24 -7.90 -3.57 4.70
C MET A 24 -6.38 -3.74 4.61
N ARG A 25 -5.72 -2.91 3.80
CA ARG A 25 -4.27 -2.95 3.63
C ARG A 25 -3.56 -2.24 4.77
N GLN A 26 -2.99 -2.98 5.70
CA GLN A 26 -2.12 -2.35 6.71
C GLN A 26 -0.74 -2.04 6.12
N LEU A 27 -0.16 -0.92 6.58
CA LEU A 27 1.23 -0.56 6.30
C LEU A 27 2.08 -0.97 7.51
N GLY A 28 3.14 -1.74 7.24
CA GLY A 28 4.17 -2.07 8.21
C GLY A 28 5.45 -1.28 7.95
N VAL A 29 6.27 -1.13 8.99
CA VAL A 29 7.61 -0.55 8.88
C VAL A 29 8.55 -1.61 8.32
N ASP A 30 9.01 -1.40 7.10
CA ASP A 30 10.02 -2.21 6.44
C ASP A 30 11.41 -1.84 6.94
N HIS A 31 12.20 -2.85 7.26
CA HIS A 31 13.55 -2.71 7.76
C HIS A 31 14.46 -3.74 7.08
N ASP A 32 15.72 -3.36 6.90
CA ASP A 32 16.75 -4.27 6.42
C ASP A 32 17.07 -5.32 7.50
N HIS A 33 16.96 -6.61 7.16
CA HIS A 33 17.24 -7.69 8.11
C HIS A 33 18.73 -7.86 8.44
N LEU A 34 19.65 -7.27 7.67
CA LEU A 34 21.09 -7.33 7.89
C LEU A 34 21.59 -6.13 8.70
N THR A 35 21.11 -4.93 8.40
CA THR A 35 21.61 -3.68 9.02
C THR A 35 20.67 -3.12 10.08
N GLY A 36 19.43 -3.61 10.15
CA GLY A 36 18.38 -3.06 11.01
C GLY A 36 17.86 -1.69 10.57
N GLN A 37 18.38 -1.14 9.46
CA GLN A 37 17.98 0.19 8.99
C GLN A 37 16.54 0.18 8.50
N ILE A 38 15.76 1.17 8.94
CA ILE A 38 14.39 1.37 8.48
C ILE A 38 14.43 1.91 7.05
N ARG A 39 13.79 1.19 6.12
CA ARG A 39 13.70 1.56 4.70
C ARG A 39 12.47 2.43 4.42
N GLY A 40 11.34 2.14 5.06
CA GLY A 40 10.11 2.93 4.96
C GLY A 40 8.85 2.12 5.25
N LEU A 41 7.68 2.70 4.95
CA LEU A 41 6.39 2.03 5.07
C LEU A 41 6.06 1.24 3.82
N LEU A 42 5.72 -0.05 3.99
CA LEU A 42 5.25 -0.93 2.92
C LEU A 42 3.93 -1.61 3.31
N CYS A 43 3.07 -1.90 2.34
CA CYS A 43 1.91 -2.75 2.60
C CYS A 43 2.32 -4.23 2.60
N ASN A 44 1.56 -5.08 3.29
CA ASN A 44 1.84 -6.51 3.40
C ASN A 44 2.05 -7.20 2.04
N GLY A 45 1.35 -6.76 1.00
CA GLY A 45 1.52 -7.29 -0.36
C GLY A 45 2.87 -6.92 -0.99
N CYS A 46 3.34 -5.70 -0.78
CA CYS A 46 4.66 -5.27 -1.25
C CYS A 46 5.78 -5.94 -0.45
N THR A 47 5.65 -6.03 0.88
CA THR A 47 6.61 -6.75 1.73
C THR A 47 6.71 -8.22 1.34
N ALA A 48 5.58 -8.91 1.14
CA ALA A 48 5.57 -10.29 0.65
C ALA A 48 6.19 -10.42 -0.74
N GLY A 49 5.91 -9.45 -1.64
CA GLY A 49 6.54 -9.35 -2.96
C GLY A 49 8.06 -9.34 -2.88
N LEU A 50 8.64 -8.47 -2.04
CA LEU A 50 10.09 -8.44 -1.81
C LEU A 50 10.62 -9.78 -1.27
N GLY A 51 9.88 -10.40 -0.35
CA GLY A 51 10.22 -11.71 0.20
C GLY A 51 10.26 -12.83 -0.85
N TYR A 52 9.36 -12.83 -1.82
CA TYR A 52 9.38 -13.81 -2.93
C TYR A 52 10.63 -13.69 -3.80
N PHE A 53 11.20 -12.49 -3.91
CA PHE A 53 12.49 -12.25 -4.56
C PHE A 53 13.68 -12.27 -3.59
N ARG A 54 13.50 -12.85 -2.40
CA ARG A 54 14.52 -13.03 -1.35
C ARG A 54 15.17 -11.72 -0.91
N ASN A 55 14.47 -10.60 -0.99
CA ASN A 55 15.01 -9.26 -0.76
C ASN A 55 16.26 -8.95 -1.62
N ASN A 56 16.45 -9.65 -2.75
CA ASN A 56 17.59 -9.46 -3.64
C ASN A 56 17.23 -8.43 -4.74
N PRO A 57 17.91 -7.27 -4.80
CA PRO A 57 17.64 -6.25 -5.80
C PRO A 57 17.87 -6.73 -7.25
N ASP A 58 18.84 -7.63 -7.47
CA ASP A 58 19.13 -8.16 -8.80
C ASP A 58 17.98 -9.00 -9.34
N PHE A 59 17.34 -9.80 -8.49
CA PHE A 59 16.17 -10.60 -8.87
C PHE A 59 14.94 -9.73 -9.15
N LEU A 60 14.76 -8.64 -8.38
CA LEU A 60 13.70 -7.68 -8.62
C LEU A 60 13.89 -6.94 -9.96
N LEU A 61 15.14 -6.55 -10.27
CA LEU A 61 15.47 -5.92 -11.54
C LEU A 61 15.26 -6.88 -12.72
N ALA A 62 15.72 -8.13 -12.59
CA ALA A 62 15.48 -9.16 -13.61
C ALA A 62 13.98 -9.42 -13.84
N ALA A 63 13.16 -9.44 -12.78
CA ALA A 63 11.72 -9.57 -12.91
C ALA A 63 11.08 -8.37 -13.62
N ALA A 64 11.51 -7.14 -13.31
CA ALA A 64 11.06 -5.93 -14.00
C ALA A 64 11.44 -5.96 -15.50
N GLN A 65 12.67 -6.37 -15.82
CA GLN A 65 13.12 -6.55 -17.20
C GLN A 65 12.30 -7.63 -17.92
N TYR A 66 12.07 -8.77 -17.29
CA TYR A 66 11.26 -9.86 -17.86
C TYR A 66 9.87 -9.38 -18.25
N LEU A 67 9.19 -8.61 -17.39
CA LEU A 67 7.89 -8.01 -17.69
C LEU A 67 7.98 -7.00 -18.85
N ALA A 68 9.02 -6.16 -18.89
CA ALA A 68 9.22 -5.18 -19.95
C ALA A 68 9.45 -5.84 -21.32
N LEU A 69 10.13 -6.99 -21.36
CA LEU A 69 10.31 -7.78 -22.58
C LEU A 69 8.96 -8.31 -23.10
N SER A 70 8.10 -8.81 -22.21
CA SER A 70 6.76 -9.32 -22.55
C SER A 70 5.74 -8.22 -22.89
N ALA A 71 5.94 -6.99 -22.38
CA ALA A 71 5.04 -5.86 -22.63
C ALA A 71 5.10 -5.33 -24.07
N ARG A 72 6.14 -5.68 -24.85
CA ARG A 72 6.25 -5.31 -26.27
C ARG A 72 5.20 -5.96 -27.18
N SER A 73 4.35 -6.83 -26.65
CA SER A 73 3.19 -7.40 -27.34
C SER A 73 1.85 -6.76 -26.98
N ASN A 74 1.79 -5.75 -26.09
CA ASN A 74 0.53 -5.07 -25.75
C ASN A 74 0.75 -3.62 -25.25
N PRO A 75 0.37 -2.57 -26.01
CA PRO A 75 0.66 -1.17 -25.67
C PRO A 75 -0.14 -0.59 -24.47
N ALA A 76 -0.85 -1.41 -23.69
CA ALA A 76 -1.78 -0.95 -22.65
C ALA A 76 -1.27 -1.02 -21.19
N SER A 77 -0.02 -1.42 -20.92
CA SER A 77 0.42 -1.74 -19.54
C SER A 77 1.31 -0.70 -18.83
N THR A 78 1.57 0.47 -19.43
CA THR A 78 2.45 1.49 -18.83
C THR A 78 1.83 2.28 -17.68
N GLN A 79 0.58 2.01 -17.30
CA GLN A 79 -0.03 2.57 -16.09
C GLN A 79 -0.34 1.43 -15.13
N GLY A 80 0.53 1.24 -14.14
CA GLY A 80 0.13 0.56 -12.90
C GLY A 80 -1.17 1.21 -12.39
N PRO A 81 -2.08 0.45 -11.76
CA PRO A 81 -3.46 0.87 -11.60
C PRO A 81 -3.55 2.20 -10.84
N ALA A 82 -3.79 3.30 -11.57
CA ALA A 82 -4.42 4.48 -11.01
C ALA A 82 -5.86 4.08 -10.68
N ARG A 83 -6.06 3.52 -9.49
CA ARG A 83 -7.38 3.13 -9.00
C ARG A 83 -8.09 4.34 -8.38
N PRO A 84 -9.43 4.39 -8.50
CA PRO A 84 -10.21 5.58 -8.22
C PRO A 84 -10.05 6.00 -6.77
N GLY A 85 -9.92 7.32 -6.57
CA GLY A 85 -9.82 7.94 -5.24
C GLY A 85 -11.00 7.57 -4.35
N PRO A 86 -10.85 7.74 -3.02
CA PRO A 86 -11.90 7.39 -2.07
C PRO A 86 -13.14 8.25 -2.37
N SER A 87 -14.22 7.58 -2.76
CA SER A 87 -15.56 8.15 -2.82
C SER A 87 -15.88 8.76 -1.45
N SER A 88 -16.10 10.07 -1.44
CA SER A 88 -16.51 10.89 -0.31
C SER A 88 -17.89 10.45 0.19
N GLN A 89 -17.93 9.49 1.11
CA GLN A 89 -19.09 9.29 1.98
C GLN A 89 -18.58 9.09 3.41
N SER A 90 -18.48 10.22 4.12
CA SER A 90 -18.35 10.26 5.57
C SER A 90 -19.59 9.60 6.20
N PRO A 91 -19.45 8.73 7.21
CA PRO A 91 -20.60 8.32 8.00
C PRO A 91 -20.98 9.49 8.90
N GLN A 92 -22.21 10.01 8.75
CA GLN A 92 -22.77 10.95 9.72
C GLN A 92 -22.96 10.21 11.04
N VAL A 93 -22.16 10.57 12.04
CA VAL A 93 -22.36 10.13 13.42
C VAL A 93 -23.50 10.98 13.97
N HIS A 94 -24.71 10.42 14.00
CA HIS A 94 -25.81 11.01 14.77
C HIS A 94 -25.47 10.87 16.25
N ILE A 95 -24.98 11.96 16.85
CA ILE A 95 -24.98 12.11 18.32
C ILE A 95 -26.43 12.37 18.70
N SER A 96 -27.12 11.33 19.18
CA SER A 96 -28.38 11.51 19.88
C SER A 96 -28.07 11.89 21.32
N ASP A 97 -28.10 13.19 21.59
CA ASP A 97 -28.17 13.75 22.93
C ASP A 97 -29.33 13.10 23.69
N ASN A 98 -29.00 12.28 24.68
CA ASN A 98 -29.98 11.79 25.64
C ASN A 98 -29.43 11.87 27.06
N LEU A 99 -29.13 13.09 27.50
CA LEU A 99 -29.23 13.46 28.91
C LEU A 99 -30.48 14.32 29.10
N ARG A 100 -31.59 13.65 29.39
CA ARG A 100 -32.71 14.25 30.11
C ARG A 100 -32.99 13.36 31.32
N ARG A 101 -32.44 13.75 32.46
CA ARG A 101 -32.96 13.38 33.78
C ARG A 101 -33.77 14.56 34.28
N PRO A 102 -35.02 14.37 34.72
CA PRO A 102 -35.59 15.17 35.78
C PRO A 102 -35.64 14.36 37.08
N GLU A 103 -35.36 15.10 38.15
CA GLU A 103 -35.54 14.93 39.60
C GLU A 103 -36.01 13.57 40.17
#